data_AF-A0A081Q462-F1
#
_entry.id   AF-A0A081Q462-F1
#
_cell.length_a   1.000
_cell.length_b   1.000
_cell.length_c   1.000
_cell.angle_alpha   90.00
_cell.angle_beta   90.00
_cell.angle_gamma   90.00
#
_symmetry.space_group_name_H-M   'P 1'
#
loop_
_entity.id
_entity.type
_entity.pdbx_description
1 polymer ?
#
loop_
_entity_poly.entity_id
_entity_poly.type
_entity_poly.pdbx_seq_one_letter_code
_entity_poly.pdbx_strand_id
1 'polypeptide(L)'
;MNDYFKEFEKELGSVEEKLDILSEWHLSKKHHGATEIAEDCRTTISQLWIQFYKLSETYKQQEAEHETFLDANISNLLGELKKHDEFLATNSINLGKERPHWLLFNYLNKAVRSFTDPNKLATDNTGNIWDYLRSLIIKDLKERGLLK
;
A
#
# COMPACT_ATOMS: atom_id res chain seq x y z
N MET A 1 -1.18 0.26 -9.05
CA MET A 1 -2.50 -0.23 -9.47
C MET A 1 -3.37 0.86 -10.06
N ASN A 2 -3.35 2.07 -9.51
CA ASN A 2 -4.13 3.22 -10.01
C ASN A 2 -4.00 3.49 -11.51
N ASP A 3 -2.81 3.37 -12.10
CA ASP A 3 -2.65 3.62 -13.54
C ASP A 3 -3.36 2.56 -14.40
N TYR A 4 -3.37 1.30 -13.96
CA TYR A 4 -4.10 0.21 -14.62
C TYR A 4 -5.61 0.42 -14.54
N PHE A 5 -6.11 0.85 -13.37
CA PHE A 5 -7.53 1.18 -13.19
C PHE A 5 -7.97 2.33 -14.12
N LYS A 6 -7.14 3.37 -14.26
CA LYS A 6 -7.41 4.51 -15.16
C LYS A 6 -7.38 4.12 -16.63
N GLU A 7 -6.43 3.29 -17.03
CA GLU A 7 -6.31 2.83 -18.42
C GLU A 7 -7.51 1.95 -18.80
N PHE A 8 -7.90 1.03 -17.90
CA PHE A 8 -9.08 0.20 -18.08
C PHE A 8 -10.38 1.02 -18.16
N GLU A 9 -10.57 1.99 -17.26
CA GLU A 9 -11.71 2.92 -17.30
C GLU A 9 -11.81 3.67 -18.64
N LYS A 10 -10.68 4.15 -19.15
CA LYS A 10 -10.61 4.83 -20.45
C LYS A 10 -10.96 3.90 -21.61
N GLU A 11 -10.43 2.68 -21.62
CA GLU A 11 -10.73 1.69 -22.66
C GLU A 11 -12.20 1.28 -22.64
N LEU A 12 -12.76 1.03 -21.46
CA LEU A 12 -14.16 0.64 -21.31
C LEU A 12 -15.12 1.75 -21.74
N GLY A 13 -14.85 3.00 -21.36
CA GLY A 13 -15.65 4.15 -21.80
C GLY A 13 -15.64 4.32 -23.33
N SER A 14 -14.51 4.03 -23.99
CA SER A 14 -14.45 4.04 -25.46
C SER A 14 -15.30 2.94 -26.10
N VAL A 15 -15.46 1.79 -25.43
CA VAL A 15 -16.31 0.69 -25.90
C VAL A 15 -17.79 1.05 -25.74
N GLU A 16 -18.17 1.67 -24.61
CA GLU A 16 -19.54 2.15 -24.38
C GLU A 16 -19.96 3.19 -25.43
N GLU A 17 -19.11 4.19 -25.69
CA GLU A 17 -19.38 5.22 -26.72
C GLU A 17 -19.60 4.60 -28.11
N LYS A 18 -18.80 3.59 -28.48
CA LYS A 18 -18.97 2.88 -29.76
C LYS A 18 -20.25 2.06 -29.81
N LEU A 19 -20.66 1.46 -28.70
CA LEU A 19 -21.91 0.71 -28.62
C LEU A 19 -23.13 1.61 -28.72
N ASP A 20 -23.09 2.80 -28.13
CA ASP A 20 -24.16 3.80 -28.26
C ASP A 20 -24.33 4.22 -29.73
N ILE A 21 -23.24 4.56 -30.41
CA ILE A 21 -23.25 4.89 -31.84
C ILE A 21 -23.82 3.73 -32.68
N LEU A 22 -23.42 2.49 -32.37
CA LEU A 22 -23.88 1.31 -33.11
C LEU A 22 -25.38 1.04 -32.87
N SER A 23 -25.84 1.21 -31.63
CA SER A 23 -27.24 1.05 -31.24
C SER A 23 -28.13 2.08 -31.96
N GLU A 24 -27.73 3.35 -31.95
CA GLU A 24 -28.41 4.43 -32.67
C GLU A 24 -28.46 4.17 -34.17
N TRP A 25 -27.36 3.70 -34.76
CA TRP A 25 -27.30 3.34 -36.17
C TRP A 25 -28.28 2.22 -36.51
N HIS A 26 -28.29 1.14 -35.73
CA HIS A 26 -29.21 0.01 -35.93
C HIS A 26 -30.68 0.40 -35.73
N LEU A 27 -30.96 1.26 -34.76
CA LEU A 27 -32.29 1.81 -34.53
C LEU A 27 -32.77 2.62 -35.74
N SER A 28 -31.91 3.49 -36.29
CA SER A 28 -32.22 4.30 -37.48
C SER A 28 -32.55 3.45 -38.72
N LYS A 29 -31.97 2.24 -38.80
CA LYS A 29 -32.21 1.26 -39.87
C LYS A 29 -33.37 0.30 -39.58
N LYS A 30 -34.03 0.44 -38.44
CA LYS A 30 -35.10 -0.48 -37.96
C LYS A 30 -34.63 -1.93 -37.85
N HIS A 31 -33.35 -2.14 -37.55
CA HIS A 31 -32.77 -3.46 -37.30
C HIS A 31 -33.02 -3.86 -35.84
N HIS A 32 -34.28 -4.16 -35.49
CA HIS A 32 -34.71 -4.37 -34.10
C HIS A 32 -33.86 -5.39 -33.33
N GLY A 33 -33.52 -6.54 -33.94
CA GLY A 33 -32.68 -7.54 -33.27
C GLY A 33 -31.23 -7.09 -33.03
N ALA A 34 -30.68 -6.21 -33.87
CA ALA A 34 -29.33 -5.67 -33.66
C ALA A 34 -29.31 -4.58 -32.57
N THR A 35 -30.40 -3.81 -32.43
CA THR A 35 -30.59 -2.87 -31.33
C THR A 35 -30.72 -3.59 -29.99
N GLU A 36 -31.48 -4.69 -29.92
CA GLU A 36 -31.60 -5.50 -28.70
C GLU A 36 -30.26 -6.07 -28.25
N ILE A 37 -29.45 -6.61 -29.19
CA ILE A 37 -28.10 -7.10 -28.88
C ILE A 37 -27.20 -5.98 -28.35
N ALA A 38 -27.26 -4.79 -28.95
CA ALA A 38 -26.46 -3.64 -28.49
C ALA A 38 -26.85 -3.21 -27.06
N GLU A 39 -28.15 -3.24 -26.74
CA GLU A 39 -28.67 -2.92 -25.41
C GLU A 39 -28.30 -3.98 -24.35
N ASP A 40 -28.30 -5.26 -24.73
CA ASP A 40 -27.81 -6.35 -23.87
C ASP A 40 -26.31 -6.22 -23.60
N CYS A 41 -25.52 -5.88 -24.62
CA CYS A 41 -24.10 -5.58 -24.46
C CYS A 41 -23.89 -4.39 -23.50
N ARG A 42 -24.66 -3.32 -23.64
CA ARG A 42 -24.61 -2.14 -22.77
C ARG A 42 -24.91 -2.51 -21.31
N THR A 43 -25.97 -3.27 -21.08
CA THR A 43 -26.35 -3.76 -19.75
C THR A 43 -25.23 -4.61 -19.13
N THR A 44 -24.62 -5.49 -19.93
CA THR A 44 -23.51 -6.34 -19.48
C THR A 44 -22.27 -5.51 -19.09
N ILE A 45 -21.93 -4.48 -19.87
CA ILE A 45 -20.78 -3.61 -19.59
C ILE A 45 -21.04 -2.77 -18.32
N SER A 46 -22.25 -2.25 -18.15
CA SER A 46 -22.65 -1.54 -16.93
C SER A 46 -22.51 -2.43 -15.68
N GLN A 47 -22.86 -3.72 -15.79
CA GLN A 47 -22.67 -4.67 -14.70
C GLN A 47 -21.19 -4.94 -14.41
N LEU A 48 -20.36 -5.07 -15.46
CA LEU A 48 -18.91 -5.22 -15.30
C LEU A 48 -18.30 -4.00 -14.61
N TRP A 49 -18.76 -2.79 -14.91
CA TRP A 49 -18.38 -1.55 -14.23
C TRP A 49 -18.60 -1.62 -12.71
N ILE A 50 -19.77 -2.08 -12.28
CA ILE A 50 -20.11 -2.22 -10.86
C ILE A 50 -19.21 -3.24 -10.18
N GLN A 51 -18.95 -4.38 -10.82
CA GLN A 51 -18.08 -5.43 -10.26
C GLN A 51 -16.63 -4.96 -10.17
N PHE A 52 -16.14 -4.28 -11.20
CA PHE A 52 -14.81 -3.71 -11.24
C PHE A 52 -14.60 -2.66 -10.15
N TYR A 53 -15.56 -1.75 -9.95
CA TYR A 53 -15.51 -0.77 -8.89
C TYR A 53 -15.42 -1.44 -7.50
N LYS A 54 -16.28 -2.43 -7.24
CA LYS A 54 -16.23 -3.22 -5.99
C LYS A 54 -14.87 -3.87 -5.78
N LEU A 55 -14.32 -4.50 -6.81
CA LEU A 55 -12.99 -5.11 -6.76
C LEU A 55 -11.92 -4.07 -6.42
N SER A 56 -11.96 -2.90 -7.07
CA SER A 56 -11.02 -1.81 -6.82
C SER A 56 -11.06 -1.31 -5.37
N GLU A 57 -12.24 -1.18 -4.78
CA GLU A 57 -12.42 -0.75 -3.39
C GLU A 57 -11.94 -1.81 -2.40
N THR A 58 -12.24 -3.10 -2.66
CA THR A 58 -11.71 -4.20 -1.85
C THR A 58 -10.19 -4.24 -1.88
N TYR A 59 -9.57 -4.02 -3.03
CA TYR A 59 -8.10 -3.96 -3.13
C TYR A 59 -7.51 -2.79 -2.35
N LYS A 60 -8.10 -1.58 -2.44
CA LYS A 60 -7.65 -0.42 -1.65
C LYS A 60 -7.74 -0.68 -0.15
N GLN A 61 -8.82 -1.33 0.30
CA GLN A 61 -8.98 -1.71 1.70
C GLN A 61 -7.91 -2.69 2.15
N GLN A 62 -7.64 -3.74 1.36
CA GLN A 62 -6.58 -4.71 1.66
C GLN A 62 -5.18 -4.07 1.70
N GLU A 63 -4.89 -3.13 0.79
CA GLU A 63 -3.60 -2.41 0.77
C GLU A 63 -3.43 -1.56 2.04
N ALA A 64 -4.47 -0.83 2.46
CA ALA A 64 -4.45 -0.06 3.70
C ALA A 64 -4.34 -0.95 4.96
N GLU A 65 -4.99 -2.13 4.96
CA GLU A 65 -4.86 -3.12 6.03
C GLU A 65 -3.44 -3.69 6.12
N HIS A 66 -2.78 -3.95 4.98
CA HIS A 66 -1.40 -4.43 4.96
C HIS A 66 -0.40 -3.40 5.48
N GLU A 67 -0.53 -2.12 5.13
CA GLU A 67 0.31 -1.05 5.69
C GLU A 67 0.09 -0.90 7.20
N THR A 68 -1.17 -0.90 7.64
CA THR A 68 -1.52 -0.82 9.06
C THR A 68 -0.98 -2.02 9.84
N PHE A 69 -1.08 -3.22 9.28
CA PHE A 69 -0.56 -4.45 9.87
C PHE A 69 0.97 -4.44 9.95
N LEU A 70 1.64 -3.97 8.90
CA LEU A 70 3.08 -3.79 8.89
C LEU A 70 3.52 -2.81 9.98
N ASP A 71 2.88 -1.64 10.07
CA ASP A 71 3.19 -0.62 11.06
C ASP A 71 2.96 -1.11 12.49
N ALA A 72 1.86 -1.84 12.73
CA ALA A 72 1.59 -2.47 14.02
C ALA A 72 2.67 -3.49 14.40
N ASN A 73 3.10 -4.33 13.46
CA ASN A 73 4.14 -5.32 13.70
C ASN A 73 5.52 -4.70 13.96
N ILE A 74 5.91 -3.68 13.19
CA ILE A 74 7.17 -2.96 13.41
C ILE A 74 7.13 -2.25 14.77
N SER A 75 6.03 -1.58 15.09
CA SER A 75 5.86 -0.90 16.38
C SER A 75 5.96 -1.87 17.55
N ASN A 76 5.31 -3.03 17.45
CA ASN A 76 5.40 -4.08 18.45
C ASN A 76 6.84 -4.60 18.61
N LEU A 77 7.51 -4.92 17.50
CA LEU A 77 8.89 -5.40 17.52
C LEU A 77 9.85 -4.38 18.18
N LEU A 78 9.76 -3.10 17.79
CA LEU A 78 10.57 -2.03 18.38
C LEU A 78 10.25 -1.84 19.87
N GLY A 79 8.98 -1.96 20.26
CA GLY A 79 8.54 -1.92 21.64
C GLY A 79 9.13 -3.06 22.49
N GLU A 80 9.09 -4.29 22.00
CA GLU A 80 9.67 -5.45 22.69
C GLU A 80 11.19 -5.36 22.80
N LEU A 81 11.88 -4.91 21.74
CA LEU A 81 13.32 -4.65 21.79
C LEU A 81 13.68 -3.59 22.84
N LYS A 82 12.91 -2.50 22.91
CA LYS A 82 13.10 -1.45 23.92
C LYS A 82 12.91 -1.99 25.35
N LYS A 83 11.86 -2.77 25.60
CA LYS A 83 11.61 -3.37 26.92
C LYS A 83 12.75 -4.29 27.35
N HIS A 84 13.23 -5.13 26.44
CA HIS A 84 14.36 -6.02 26.69
C HIS A 84 15.64 -5.23 27.01
N ASP A 85 15.89 -4.15 26.26
CA ASP A 85 17.03 -3.28 26.48
C ASP A 85 16.96 -2.54 27.84
N GLU A 86 15.77 -2.07 28.24
CA GLU A 86 15.52 -1.48 29.56
C GLU A 86 15.71 -2.49 30.71
N PHE A 87 15.26 -3.73 30.51
CA PHE A 87 15.49 -4.82 31.46
C PHE A 87 16.98 -5.11 31.66
N LEU A 88 17.75 -5.22 30.57
CA LEU A 88 19.21 -5.44 30.65
C LEU A 88 19.92 -4.27 31.33
N ALA A 89 19.53 -3.02 31.01
CA ALA A 89 20.08 -1.84 31.67
C ALA A 89 19.83 -1.87 33.19
N THR A 90 18.58 -2.17 33.58
CA THR A 90 18.17 -2.24 34.99
C THR A 90 18.95 -3.32 35.74
N ASN A 91 19.09 -4.50 35.15
CA ASN A 91 19.86 -5.58 35.76
C ASN A 91 21.35 -5.24 35.90
N SER A 92 21.95 -4.57 34.91
CA SER A 92 23.35 -4.13 35.02
C SER A 92 23.55 -3.19 36.20
N ILE A 93 22.65 -2.21 36.35
CA ILE A 93 22.65 -1.25 37.47
C ILE A 93 22.50 -1.99 38.80
N ASN A 94 21.55 -2.93 38.91
CA ASN A 94 21.32 -3.72 40.12
C ASN A 94 22.54 -4.57 40.51
N LEU A 95 23.37 -4.96 39.53
CA LEU A 95 24.61 -5.70 39.74
C LEU A 95 25.82 -4.79 40.01
N GLY A 96 25.63 -3.47 40.13
CA GLY A 96 26.71 -2.50 40.33
C GLY A 96 27.63 -2.36 39.12
N LYS A 97 27.19 -2.82 37.95
CA LYS A 97 27.94 -2.73 36.69
C LYS A 97 27.48 -1.51 35.91
N GLU A 98 28.36 -1.00 35.06
CA GLU A 98 28.02 0.12 34.17
C GLU A 98 26.84 -0.25 33.25
N ARG A 99 26.06 0.75 32.89
CA ARG A 99 24.99 0.58 31.90
C ARG A 99 25.61 0.13 30.57
N PRO A 100 25.15 -0.96 29.94
CA PRO A 100 25.66 -1.35 28.63
C PRO A 100 25.50 -0.21 27.64
N HIS A 101 26.62 0.28 27.09
CA HIS A 101 26.64 1.46 26.22
C HIS A 101 26.03 1.20 24.83
N TRP A 102 25.75 -0.07 24.49
CA TRP A 102 25.41 -0.52 23.14
C TRP A 102 24.20 -1.45 23.13
N LEU A 103 23.15 -1.09 23.86
CA LEU A 103 21.85 -1.74 23.65
C LEU A 103 21.48 -1.60 22.17
N LEU A 104 21.05 -2.70 21.55
CA LEU A 104 20.92 -2.85 20.09
C LEU A 104 20.14 -1.69 19.47
N PHE A 105 19.10 -1.23 20.16
CA PHE A 105 18.30 -0.08 19.77
C PHE A 105 19.14 1.21 19.66
N ASN A 106 19.97 1.51 20.65
CA ASN A 106 20.83 2.71 20.64
C ASN A 106 21.89 2.64 19.54
N TYR A 107 22.43 1.45 19.28
CA TYR A 107 23.39 1.25 18.18
C TYR A 107 22.73 1.50 16.82
N LEU A 108 21.56 0.92 16.60
CA LEU A 108 20.81 1.07 15.35
C LEU A 108 20.36 2.52 15.12
N ASN A 109 19.83 3.22 16.14
CA ASN A 109 19.42 4.61 16.00
C ASN A 109 20.63 5.51 15.68
N LYS A 110 21.76 5.29 16.37
CA LYS A 110 23.00 6.04 16.13
C LYS A 110 23.55 5.78 14.73
N ALA A 111 23.51 4.52 14.27
CA ALA A 111 23.91 4.16 12.91
C ALA A 111 23.02 4.85 11.87
N VAL A 112 21.69 4.77 11.98
CA VAL A 112 20.77 5.43 11.03
C VAL A 112 21.02 6.94 11.00
N ARG A 113 21.15 7.58 12.16
CA ARG A 113 21.46 9.01 12.26
C ARG A 113 22.80 9.39 11.62
N SER A 114 23.78 8.50 11.63
CA SER A 114 25.11 8.77 11.04
C SER A 114 25.14 8.77 9.51
N PHE A 115 24.13 8.19 8.85
CA PHE A 115 24.05 8.10 7.39
C PHE A 115 22.83 8.84 6.80
N THR A 116 22.05 9.55 7.63
CA THR A 116 20.84 10.27 7.21
C THR A 116 21.04 11.78 7.34
N ASP A 117 20.57 12.55 6.34
CA ASP A 117 20.58 14.02 6.38
C ASP A 117 19.89 14.53 7.66
N PRO A 118 20.52 15.42 8.46
CA PRO A 118 19.94 15.98 9.67
C PRO A 118 18.55 16.59 9.49
N ASN A 119 18.24 17.13 8.31
CA ASN A 119 16.93 17.72 7.99
C ASN A 119 15.83 16.66 7.73
N LYS A 120 16.22 15.40 7.56
CA LYS A 120 15.31 14.26 7.31
C LYS A 120 15.19 13.33 8.51
N LEU A 121 15.82 13.66 9.64
CA LEU A 121 15.73 12.84 10.84
C LEU A 121 14.35 12.97 11.49
N ALA A 122 13.77 11.84 11.86
CA ALA A 122 12.60 11.82 12.72
C ALA A 122 12.93 12.43 14.09
N THR A 123 11.98 13.18 14.62
CA THR A 123 12.08 13.85 15.92
C THR A 123 12.07 12.86 17.08
N ASP A 124 11.35 11.74 16.94
CA ASP A 124 11.36 10.66 17.93
C ASP A 124 12.60 9.76 17.80
N ASN A 125 13.08 9.23 18.94
CA ASN A 125 14.25 8.34 18.98
C ASN A 125 14.02 6.99 18.30
N THR A 126 12.78 6.52 18.20
CA THR A 126 12.37 5.31 17.49
C THR A 126 12.07 5.54 16.02
N GLY A 127 11.69 6.77 15.65
CA GLY A 127 11.24 7.13 14.30
C GLY A 127 12.30 6.86 13.22
N ASN A 128 13.58 7.16 13.51
CA ASN A 128 14.65 6.94 12.53
C ASN A 128 14.89 5.46 12.21
N ILE A 129 14.86 4.58 13.23
CA ILE A 129 14.99 3.13 12.99
C ILE A 129 13.75 2.60 12.27
N TRP A 130 12.57 3.07 12.65
CA TRP A 130 11.32 2.70 11.99
C TRP A 130 11.37 3.07 10.50
N ASP A 131 11.73 4.32 10.17
CA ASP A 131 11.88 4.80 8.79
C ASP A 131 12.88 3.94 8.00
N TYR A 132 14.02 3.62 8.62
CA TYR A 132 15.04 2.78 8.01
C TYR A 132 14.54 1.36 7.72
N LEU A 133 13.98 0.66 8.71
CA LEU A 133 13.45 -0.69 8.53
C LEU A 133 12.30 -0.71 7.52
N ARG A 134 11.39 0.26 7.59
CA ARG A 134 10.31 0.43 6.62
C ARG A 134 10.86 0.65 5.22
N SER A 135 11.90 1.47 5.06
CA SER A 135 12.52 1.72 3.75
C SER A 135 13.15 0.46 3.15
N LEU A 136 13.74 -0.42 3.97
CA LEU A 136 14.29 -1.70 3.51
C LEU A 136 13.19 -2.64 3.04
N ILE A 137 12.08 -2.69 3.77
CA ILE A 137 10.91 -3.51 3.40
C ILE A 137 10.26 -2.96 2.12
N ILE A 138 10.04 -1.65 2.03
CA ILE A 138 9.55 -0.98 0.82
C ILE A 138 10.46 -1.28 -0.37
N LYS A 139 11.78 -1.22 -0.18
CA LYS A 139 12.76 -1.53 -1.22
C LYS A 139 12.64 -2.99 -1.68
N ASP A 140 12.61 -3.95 -0.75
CA ASP A 140 12.45 -5.38 -1.09
C ASP A 140 11.12 -5.64 -1.81
N LEU A 141 10.02 -5.05 -1.36
CA LEU A 141 8.71 -5.15 -2.01
C LEU A 141 8.72 -4.54 -3.42
N LYS A 142 9.41 -3.42 -3.63
CA LYS A 142 9.60 -2.81 -4.96
C LYS A 142 10.45 -3.68 -5.87
N GLU A 143 11.56 -4.24 -5.37
CA GLU A 143 12.43 -5.14 -6.12
C GLU A 143 11.70 -6.42 -6.56
N ARG A 144 10.73 -6.89 -5.77
CA ARG A 144 9.88 -8.04 -6.11
C ARG A 144 8.67 -7.70 -6.97
N GLY A 145 8.47 -6.43 -7.32
CA GLY A 145 7.31 -5.97 -8.09
C GLY A 145 5.98 -6.02 -7.32
N LEU A 146 6.02 -6.16 -6.00
CA LEU A 146 4.84 -6.24 -5.12
C LEU A 146 4.37 -4.87 -4.64
N LEU A 147 5.25 -3.86 -4.66
CA LEU A 147 4.96 -2.46 -4.34
C LEU A 147 5.51 -1.60 -5.48
N LYS A 148 4.77 -0.60 -5.97
CA LYS A 148 5.25 0.30 -7.03
C LYS A 148 6.02 1.49 -6.47
#